data_AF-A0A2N0FZR9-F1
#
_entry.id   AF-A0A2N0FZR9-F1
#
_cell.length_a   1.000
_cell.length_b   1.000
_cell.length_c   1.000
_cell.angle_alpha   90.00
_cell.angle_beta   90.00
_cell.angle_gamma   90.00
#
_symmetry.space_group_name_H-M   'P 1'
#
loop_
_entity.id
_entity.type
_entity.pdbx_description
1 polymer ?
#
loop_
_entity_poly.entity_id
_entity_poly.type
_entity_poly.pdbx_seq_one_letter_code
_entity_poly.pdbx_strand_id
1 'polypeptide(L)'
;MNKQNNKNPFKTPDNYFESFDSRLKEKLSQGISSIPKEEGFEVPDGYFDTVHDAVLKRLDSQDSNVIQLNPYKKYYYWAASVAAIFIVALALNMTSSAEPTFESLADSDIDNYFENNDIDLSTYEIAEVLPLDQLEVYDIMENRFVEEQMVDYLNENIEDFDALNLDYDE
;
A
#
# COMPACT_ATOMS: atom_id res chain seq x y z
N MET A 1 25.31 21.37 25.70
CA MET A 1 24.34 20.81 26.66
C MET A 1 23.99 21.89 27.68
N ASN A 2 22.82 22.52 27.54
CA ASN A 2 22.39 23.60 28.44
C ASN A 2 21.73 23.02 29.69
N LYS A 3 22.21 23.45 30.87
CA LYS A 3 21.69 23.08 32.19
C LYS A 3 20.28 23.66 32.36
N GLN A 4 19.27 22.79 32.41
CA GLN A 4 17.91 23.14 32.83
C GLN A 4 17.94 23.52 34.32
N ASN A 5 17.53 24.74 34.65
CA ASN A 5 17.45 25.25 36.02
C ASN A 5 16.25 24.60 36.74
N ASN A 6 16.50 23.52 37.50
CA ASN A 6 15.47 22.69 38.12
C ASN A 6 14.84 23.30 39.40
N LYS A 7 14.69 24.63 39.45
CA LYS A 7 13.95 25.30 40.51
C LYS A 7 12.57 25.63 39.98
N ASN A 8 11.63 24.70 40.12
CA ASN A 8 10.22 24.96 39.90
C ASN A 8 9.77 26.03 40.93
N PRO A 9 9.43 27.26 40.51
CA PRO A 9 9.02 28.32 41.45
C PRO A 9 7.65 28.05 42.08
N PHE A 10 6.92 27.03 41.61
CA PHE A 10 5.59 26.64 42.06
C PHE A 10 5.60 25.37 42.90
N LYS A 11 6.63 25.16 43.74
CA LYS A 11 6.67 24.04 44.69
C LYS A 11 5.88 24.43 45.95
N THR A 12 4.89 23.62 46.31
CA THR A 12 4.17 23.77 47.58
C THR A 12 5.08 23.42 48.76
N PRO A 13 4.89 24.03 49.95
CA PRO A 13 5.59 23.64 51.16
C PRO A 13 5.44 22.15 51.47
N ASP A 14 6.44 21.58 52.13
CA ASP A 14 6.36 20.20 52.59
C ASP A 14 5.15 20.04 53.52
N ASN A 15 4.45 18.91 53.38
CA ASN A 15 3.27 18.59 54.20
C ASN A 15 2.04 19.50 53.99
N TYR A 16 2.01 20.35 52.95
CA TYR A 16 0.90 21.27 52.69
C TYR A 16 -0.46 20.56 52.61
N PHE A 17 -0.56 19.52 51.78
CA PHE A 17 -1.82 18.81 51.53
C PHE A 17 -2.25 17.92 52.70
N GLU A 18 -1.32 17.24 53.36
CA GLU A 18 -1.62 16.33 54.49
C GLU A 18 -2.25 17.09 55.67
N SER A 19 -1.82 18.33 55.89
CA SER A 19 -2.31 19.19 56.99
C SER A 19 -3.42 20.16 56.57
N PHE A 20 -3.81 20.16 55.30
CA PHE A 20 -4.83 21.09 54.78
C PHE A 20 -6.22 20.82 55.37
N ASP A 21 -6.65 19.56 55.37
CA ASP A 21 -7.98 19.16 55.84
C ASP A 21 -8.20 19.53 57.31
N SER A 22 -7.23 19.23 58.18
CA SER A 22 -7.28 19.59 59.60
C SER A 22 -7.38 21.10 59.82
N ARG A 23 -6.56 21.90 59.11
CA ARG A 23 -6.60 23.37 59.20
C ARG A 23 -7.91 23.96 58.70
N LEU A 24 -8.47 23.39 57.62
CA LEU A 24 -9.73 23.84 57.05
C LEU A 24 -10.89 23.58 58.02
N LYS A 25 -10.97 22.36 58.57
CA LYS A 25 -11.99 21.99 59.57
C LYS A 25 -11.90 22.83 60.83
N GLU A 26 -10.68 23.10 61.29
CA GLU A 26 -10.43 23.97 62.44
C GLU A 26 -10.97 25.39 62.19
N LYS A 27 -10.65 26.00 61.03
CA LYS A 27 -11.14 27.34 60.66
C LYS A 27 -12.66 27.38 60.50
N LEU A 28 -13.28 26.36 59.92
CA LEU A 28 -14.74 26.28 59.79
C LEU A 28 -15.44 26.16 61.15
N SER A 29 -14.81 25.47 62.11
CA SER A 29 -15.36 25.26 63.46
C SER A 29 -15.23 26.51 64.35
N GLN A 30 -14.26 27.39 64.06
CA GLN A 30 -14.03 28.66 64.80
C GLN A 30 -15.05 29.77 64.47
N GLY A 31 -15.99 29.53 63.53
CA GLY A 31 -17.03 30.48 63.15
C GLY A 31 -16.54 31.67 62.32
N ILE A 32 -17.48 32.37 61.67
CA ILE A 32 -17.26 33.46 60.69
C ILE A 32 -16.45 34.63 61.28
N SER A 33 -16.39 34.76 62.60
CA SER A 33 -15.62 35.78 63.33
C SER A 33 -14.10 35.69 63.12
N SER A 34 -13.59 34.54 62.66
CA SER A 34 -12.16 34.32 62.36
C SER A 34 -11.77 34.66 60.91
N ILE A 35 -12.75 35.00 60.07
CA ILE A 35 -12.53 35.44 58.70
C ILE A 35 -12.35 36.97 58.75
N PRO A 36 -11.21 37.51 58.27
CA PRO A 36 -11.03 38.95 58.15
C PRO A 36 -12.21 39.56 57.38
N LYS A 37 -12.80 40.64 57.92
CA LYS A 37 -13.86 41.38 57.22
C LYS A 37 -13.32 42.26 56.09
N GLU A 38 -12.01 42.45 56.05
CA GLU A 38 -11.34 43.15 54.96
C GLU A 38 -11.40 42.29 53.71
N GLU A 39 -11.77 42.92 52.59
CA GLU A 39 -11.86 42.28 51.28
C GLU A 39 -10.49 41.70 50.94
N GLY A 40 -10.45 40.44 50.49
CA GLY A 40 -9.24 39.61 50.51
C GLY A 40 -8.04 40.16 49.72
N PHE A 41 -7.74 39.55 48.57
CA PHE A 41 -6.61 40.00 47.75
C PHE A 41 -7.06 41.16 46.86
N GLU A 42 -6.64 42.37 47.21
CA GLU A 42 -6.76 43.52 46.31
C GLU A 42 -5.70 43.44 45.21
N VAL A 43 -6.10 43.78 43.99
CA VAL A 43 -5.16 43.92 42.89
C VAL A 43 -4.38 45.23 43.06
N PRO A 44 -3.09 45.29 42.69
CA PRO A 44 -2.36 46.55 42.67
C PRO A 44 -3.02 47.58 41.76
N ASP A 45 -2.91 48.85 42.13
CA ASP A 45 -3.37 49.97 41.31
C ASP A 45 -2.81 49.87 39.87
N GLY A 46 -3.69 49.94 38.88
CA GLY A 46 -3.31 49.88 37.46
C GLY A 46 -2.94 48.49 36.93
N TYR A 47 -3.24 47.41 37.66
CA TYR A 47 -3.01 46.04 37.17
C TYR A 47 -3.70 45.80 35.81
N PHE A 48 -4.99 46.12 35.71
CA PHE A 48 -5.76 45.88 34.49
C PHE A 48 -5.38 46.82 33.34
N ASP A 49 -4.80 47.98 33.65
CA ASP A 49 -4.30 48.92 32.64
C ASP A 49 -2.99 48.42 32.00
N THR A 50 -2.14 47.74 32.77
CA THR A 50 -0.78 47.34 32.32
C THR A 50 -0.68 45.88 31.89
N VAL A 51 -1.59 45.00 32.35
CA VAL A 51 -1.54 43.56 32.04
C VAL A 51 -1.69 43.28 30.55
N HIS A 52 -2.52 44.06 29.84
CA HIS A 52 -2.74 43.91 28.41
C HIS A 52 -1.44 44.15 27.62
N ASP A 53 -0.81 45.29 27.85
CA ASP A 53 0.45 45.67 27.19
C ASP A 53 1.60 44.75 27.58
N ALA A 54 1.66 44.33 28.84
CA ALA A 54 2.68 43.41 29.32
C ALA A 54 2.58 42.02 28.65
N VAL A 55 1.37 41.53 28.40
CA VAL A 55 1.14 40.27 27.68
C VAL A 55 1.46 40.42 26.21
N LEU A 56 0.98 41.47 25.55
CA LEU A 56 1.27 41.74 24.14
C LEU A 56 2.77 41.88 23.89
N LYS A 57 3.49 42.62 24.73
CA LYS A 57 4.94 42.78 24.64
C LYS A 57 5.70 41.45 24.77
N ARG A 58 5.19 40.50 25.57
CA ARG A 58 5.78 39.16 25.72
C ARG A 58 5.50 38.26 24.52
N LEU A 59 4.38 38.47 23.82
CA LEU A 59 4.06 37.75 22.59
C LEU A 59 4.87 38.28 21.41
N ASP A 60 5.13 39.59 21.37
CA ASP A 60 5.88 40.25 20.29
C ASP A 60 7.40 40.04 20.43
N SER A 61 7.89 39.78 21.65
CA SER A 61 9.27 39.33 21.89
C SER A 61 9.43 37.85 21.55
N GLN A 62 9.39 37.53 20.26
CA GLN A 62 9.57 36.18 19.75
C GLN A 62 10.86 36.04 18.96
N ASP A 63 12.01 36.12 19.65
CA ASP A 63 13.20 35.38 19.22
C ASP A 63 12.97 33.88 19.51
N SER A 64 11.90 33.30 18.96
CA SER A 64 11.81 31.86 18.89
C SER A 64 12.88 31.40 17.91
N ASN A 65 13.82 30.57 18.38
CA ASN A 65 14.76 29.84 17.54
C ASN A 65 14.01 28.81 16.68
N VAL A 66 13.18 29.29 15.76
CA VAL A 66 12.56 28.46 14.73
C VAL A 66 13.53 28.41 13.57
N ILE A 67 14.11 27.24 13.36
CA ILE A 67 14.92 26.97 12.18
C ILE A 67 13.95 26.88 11.01
N GLN A 68 13.90 27.93 10.19
CA GLN A 68 13.11 27.93 8.96
C GLN A 68 13.72 26.92 7.98
N LEU A 69 12.93 25.93 7.55
CA LEU A 69 13.37 24.95 6.55
C LEU A 69 13.28 25.58 5.16
N ASN A 70 14.42 25.91 4.57
CA ASN A 70 14.48 26.37 3.19
C ASN A 70 14.16 25.21 2.24
N PRO A 71 13.22 25.36 1.28
CA PRO A 71 12.90 24.30 0.35
C PRO A 71 14.05 24.16 -0.65
N TYR A 72 14.76 23.04 -0.57
CA TYR A 72 15.87 22.67 -1.44
C TYR A 72 15.43 22.26 -2.85
N LYS A 73 14.61 23.11 -3.50
CA LYS A 73 14.04 22.85 -4.84
C LYS A 73 15.11 22.61 -5.91
N LYS A 74 16.31 23.15 -5.75
CA LYS A 74 17.42 22.97 -6.69
C LYS A 74 17.93 21.53 -6.75
N TYR A 75 17.91 20.80 -5.64
CA TYR A 75 18.39 19.41 -5.60
C TYR A 75 17.34 18.40 -6.07
N TYR A 76 16.05 18.78 -6.13
CA TYR A 76 14.99 17.91 -6.66
C TYR A 76 15.22 17.55 -8.13
N TYR A 77 15.64 18.50 -8.96
CA TYR A 77 15.94 18.22 -10.38
C TYR A 77 17.15 17.28 -10.54
N TRP A 78 18.17 17.45 -9.71
CA TRP A 78 19.34 16.57 -9.73
C TRP A 78 18.99 15.16 -9.20
N ALA A 79 18.26 15.07 -8.09
CA ALA A 79 17.79 13.81 -7.53
C ALA A 79 16.85 13.06 -8.48
N ALA A 80 15.95 13.77 -9.17
CA ALA A 80 15.07 13.19 -10.19
C ALA A 80 15.85 12.63 -11.39
N SER A 81 16.92 13.32 -11.81
CA SER A 81 17.77 12.84 -12.90
C SER A 81 18.53 11.57 -12.52
N VAL A 82 19.06 11.50 -11.29
CA VAL A 82 19.72 10.29 -10.76
C VAL A 82 18.72 9.14 -10.63
N ALA A 83 17.51 9.41 -10.12
CA ALA A 83 16.47 8.40 -10.01
C ALA A 83 16.00 7.89 -11.38
N ALA A 84 15.87 8.75 -12.39
CA ALA A 84 15.52 8.34 -13.74
C ALA A 84 16.57 7.41 -14.34
N ILE A 85 17.86 7.74 -14.19
CA ILE A 85 18.97 6.86 -14.63
C ILE A 85 18.92 5.52 -13.89
N PHE A 86 18.64 5.53 -12.58
CA PHE A 86 18.52 4.31 -11.78
C PHE A 86 17.34 3.43 -12.22
N ILE A 87 16.18 4.03 -12.51
CA ILE A 87 15.01 3.31 -13.04
C ILE A 87 15.32 2.70 -14.40
N VAL A 88 15.97 3.44 -15.30
CA VAL A 88 16.39 2.92 -16.62
C VAL A 88 17.38 1.77 -16.46
N ALA A 89 18.38 1.90 -15.58
CA ALA A 89 19.35 0.84 -15.32
C ALA A 89 18.67 -0.43 -14.75
N LEU A 90 17.68 -0.27 -13.87
CA LEU A 90 16.92 -1.37 -13.29
C LEU A 90 16.00 -2.02 -14.34
N ALA A 91 15.38 -1.23 -15.22
CA ALA A 91 14.59 -1.74 -16.34
C ALA A 91 15.44 -2.55 -17.33
N LEU A 92 16.63 -2.06 -17.69
CA LEU A 92 17.57 -2.79 -18.54
C LEU A 92 18.08 -4.08 -17.88
N ASN A 93 18.25 -4.09 -16.56
CA ASN A 93 18.66 -5.29 -15.84
C ASN A 93 17.56 -6.36 -15.76
N MET A 94 16.28 -5.95 -15.69
CA MET A 94 15.12 -6.85 -15.63
C MET A 94 14.69 -7.39 -16.99
N THR A 95 14.97 -6.67 -18.09
CA THR A 95 14.79 -7.19 -19.46
C THR A 95 15.98 -8.07 -19.86
N SER A 96 16.21 -9.14 -19.11
CA SER A 96 16.95 -10.30 -19.63
C SER A 96 15.93 -11.17 -20.37
N SER A 97 15.62 -10.79 -21.61
CA SER A 97 14.89 -11.67 -22.52
C SER A 97 15.79 -12.85 -22.85
N ALA A 98 15.23 -14.06 -22.87
CA ALA A 98 15.93 -15.24 -23.35
C ALA A 98 16.57 -14.92 -24.72
N GLU A 99 17.84 -15.28 -24.89
CA GLU A 99 18.54 -15.19 -26.16
C GLU A 99 17.67 -15.87 -27.24
N PRO A 100 17.48 -15.28 -28.42
CA PRO A 100 16.72 -15.92 -29.49
C PRO A 100 17.42 -17.23 -29.87
N THR A 101 16.87 -18.34 -29.42
CA THR A 101 17.39 -19.68 -29.71
C THR A 101 16.94 -20.07 -31.12
N PHE A 102 17.71 -20.96 -31.75
CA PHE A 102 17.31 -21.55 -33.04
C PHE A 102 15.95 -22.27 -32.95
N GLU A 103 15.59 -22.77 -31.76
CA GLU A 103 14.29 -23.37 -31.48
C GLU A 103 13.15 -22.36 -31.62
N SER A 104 13.26 -21.16 -31.01
CA SER A 104 12.26 -20.11 -31.16
C SER A 104 12.11 -19.60 -32.61
N LEU A 105 13.18 -19.66 -33.41
CA LEU A 105 13.11 -19.31 -34.83
C LEU A 105 12.42 -20.43 -35.63
N ALA A 106 12.74 -21.69 -35.35
CA ALA A 106 12.12 -22.83 -36.01
C ALA A 106 10.62 -22.89 -35.75
N ASP A 107 10.19 -22.66 -34.51
CA ASP A 107 8.76 -22.62 -34.15
C ASP A 107 8.04 -21.50 -34.91
N SER A 108 8.63 -20.30 -34.96
CA SER A 108 8.04 -19.18 -35.71
C SER A 108 7.98 -19.43 -37.22
N ASP A 109 8.98 -20.12 -37.78
CA ASP A 109 9.01 -20.48 -39.20
C ASP A 109 7.93 -21.53 -39.52
N ILE A 110 7.73 -22.50 -38.62
CA ILE A 110 6.65 -23.49 -38.72
C ILE A 110 5.30 -22.78 -38.69
N ASP A 111 5.02 -21.97 -37.67
CA ASP A 111 3.76 -21.23 -37.56
C ASP A 111 3.50 -20.37 -38.80
N ASN A 112 4.53 -19.67 -39.29
CA ASN A 112 4.42 -18.86 -40.51
C ASN A 112 4.12 -19.70 -41.76
N TYR A 113 4.70 -20.91 -41.85
CA TYR A 113 4.41 -21.85 -42.93
C TYR A 113 2.95 -22.30 -42.91
N PHE A 114 2.40 -22.66 -41.75
CA PHE A 114 1.00 -23.08 -41.60
C PHE A 114 0.00 -21.92 -41.81
N GLU A 115 0.36 -20.70 -41.44
CA GLU A 115 -0.53 -19.54 -41.58
C GLU A 115 -0.58 -19.01 -43.03
N ASN A 116 0.54 -19.04 -43.75
CA ASN A 116 0.63 -18.49 -45.11
C ASN A 116 0.46 -19.53 -46.21
N ASN A 117 0.56 -20.82 -45.88
CA ASN A 117 0.14 -21.88 -46.76
C ASN A 117 -1.20 -22.40 -46.22
N ASP A 118 -2.29 -22.10 -46.92
CA ASP A 118 -3.55 -22.80 -46.71
C ASP A 118 -3.26 -24.29 -46.84
N ILE A 119 -3.19 -24.98 -45.70
CA ILE A 119 -3.05 -26.43 -45.69
C ILE A 119 -4.41 -26.99 -46.06
N ASP A 120 -4.68 -27.01 -47.36
CA ASP A 120 -5.80 -27.74 -47.96
C ASP A 120 -5.46 -29.24 -48.02
N LEU A 121 -4.81 -29.78 -46.98
CA LEU A 121 -4.60 -31.21 -46.85
C LEU A 121 -5.94 -31.81 -46.45
N SER A 122 -6.49 -32.59 -47.36
CA SER A 122 -7.64 -33.42 -47.03
C SER A 122 -7.27 -34.42 -45.92
N THR A 123 -8.25 -34.86 -45.14
CA THR A 123 -8.07 -35.90 -44.10
C THR A 123 -7.38 -37.15 -44.66
N TYR A 124 -7.58 -37.44 -45.95
CA TYR A 124 -6.94 -38.55 -46.66
C TYR A 124 -5.44 -38.33 -46.90
N GLU A 125 -5.01 -37.12 -47.23
CA GLU A 125 -3.58 -36.80 -47.42
C GLU A 125 -2.83 -36.78 -46.09
N ILE A 126 -3.47 -36.31 -45.01
CA ILE A 126 -2.90 -36.38 -43.66
C ILE A 126 -2.70 -37.84 -43.23
N ALA A 127 -3.67 -38.71 -43.54
CA ALA A 127 -3.59 -40.14 -43.23
C ALA A 127 -2.48 -40.88 -44.01
N GLU A 128 -2.07 -40.38 -45.18
CA GLU A 128 -0.98 -40.96 -45.97
C GLU A 128 0.40 -40.65 -45.37
N VAL A 129 0.55 -39.45 -44.80
CA VAL A 129 1.81 -39.00 -44.18
C VAL A 129 1.96 -39.52 -42.75
N LEU A 130 0.88 -39.98 -42.13
CA LEU A 130 0.90 -40.49 -40.76
C LEU A 130 1.59 -41.87 -40.70
N PRO A 131 2.70 -42.02 -39.96
CA PRO A 131 3.44 -43.28 -39.87
C PRO A 131 2.72 -44.27 -38.94
N LEU A 132 1.63 -44.86 -39.44
CA LEU A 132 0.78 -45.80 -38.70
C LEU A 132 1.52 -47.07 -38.25
N ASP A 133 2.66 -47.38 -38.88
CA ASP A 133 3.54 -48.50 -38.53
C ASP A 133 4.40 -48.24 -37.28
N GLN A 134 4.57 -46.97 -36.90
CA GLN A 134 5.36 -46.52 -35.76
C GLN A 134 4.50 -46.01 -34.59
N LEU A 135 3.18 -45.91 -34.77
CA LEU A 135 2.25 -45.59 -33.70
C LEU A 135 2.08 -46.80 -32.76
N GLU A 136 2.55 -46.67 -31.53
CA GLU A 136 2.20 -47.66 -30.50
C GLU A 136 0.78 -47.38 -29.96
N VAL A 137 0.05 -48.43 -29.59
CA VAL A 137 -1.28 -48.29 -28.96
C VAL A 137 -1.22 -47.39 -27.71
N TYR A 138 -0.06 -47.34 -27.06
CA TYR A 138 0.17 -46.48 -25.90
C TYR A 138 0.21 -44.98 -26.27
N ASP A 139 0.80 -44.60 -27.40
CA ASP A 139 0.89 -43.19 -27.83
C ASP A 139 -0.50 -42.59 -28.12
N ILE A 140 -1.40 -43.40 -28.65
CA ILE A 140 -2.81 -43.03 -28.88
C ILE A 140 -3.57 -42.86 -27.56
N MET A 141 -3.19 -43.63 -26.53
CA MET A 141 -3.83 -43.62 -25.20
C MET A 141 -3.24 -42.57 -24.25
N GLU A 142 -2.01 -42.13 -24.48
CA GLU A 142 -1.33 -41.09 -23.70
C GLU A 142 -1.79 -39.68 -24.09
N ASN A 143 -2.18 -39.47 -25.36
CA ASN A 143 -3.10 -38.40 -25.74
C ASN A 143 -4.50 -38.73 -25.21
N ARG A 144 -4.62 -38.69 -23.88
CA ARG A 144 -5.86 -38.88 -23.15
C ARG A 144 -6.86 -37.91 -23.74
N PHE A 145 -7.88 -38.42 -24.44
CA PHE A 145 -9.02 -37.62 -24.87
C PHE A 145 -9.45 -36.78 -23.67
N VAL A 146 -9.26 -35.46 -23.77
CA VAL A 146 -9.68 -34.57 -22.71
C VAL A 146 -11.19 -34.65 -22.71
N GLU A 147 -11.76 -35.18 -21.64
CA GLU A 147 -13.19 -35.50 -21.55
C GLU A 147 -14.06 -34.29 -21.92
N GLU A 148 -13.62 -33.09 -21.57
CA GLU A 148 -14.23 -31.81 -21.95
C GLU A 148 -14.33 -31.60 -23.47
N GLN A 149 -13.25 -31.87 -24.22
CA GLN A 149 -13.24 -31.74 -25.68
C GLN A 149 -14.11 -32.79 -26.36
N MET A 150 -14.21 -33.99 -25.77
CA MET A 150 -15.11 -35.03 -26.26
C MET A 150 -16.58 -34.64 -26.03
N VAL A 151 -16.89 -34.10 -24.86
CA VAL A 151 -18.24 -33.61 -24.54
C VAL A 151 -18.64 -32.48 -25.50
N ASP A 152 -17.75 -31.52 -25.75
CA ASP A 152 -18.02 -30.42 -26.68
C ASP A 152 -18.28 -30.92 -28.11
N TYR A 153 -17.43 -31.82 -28.61
CA TYR A 153 -17.63 -32.42 -29.94
C TYR A 153 -18.95 -33.20 -30.04
N LEU A 154 -19.27 -34.01 -29.03
CA LEU A 154 -20.51 -34.79 -29.01
C LEU A 154 -21.74 -33.90 -28.96
N ASN A 155 -21.65 -32.76 -28.26
CA ASN A 155 -22.76 -31.82 -28.14
C ASN A 155 -22.96 -31.02 -29.43
N GLU A 156 -21.88 -30.63 -30.10
CA GLU A 156 -21.93 -29.91 -31.38
C GLU A 156 -22.42 -30.80 -32.53
N ASN A 157 -22.12 -32.10 -32.49
CA ASN A 157 -22.52 -33.06 -33.51
C ASN A 157 -23.72 -33.92 -33.12
N ILE A 158 -24.42 -33.58 -32.03
CA ILE A 158 -25.51 -34.42 -31.49
C ILE A 158 -26.66 -34.59 -32.48
N GLU A 159 -26.91 -33.57 -33.31
CA GLU A 159 -27.96 -33.58 -34.34
C GLU A 159 -27.67 -34.61 -35.45
N ASP A 160 -26.39 -34.82 -35.81
CA ASP A 160 -25.97 -35.83 -36.79
C ASP A 160 -26.12 -37.26 -36.23
N PHE A 161 -25.95 -37.43 -34.91
CA PHE A 161 -26.17 -38.71 -34.24
C PHE A 161 -27.65 -39.03 -34.08
N ASP A 162 -28.50 -38.03 -33.81
CA ASP A 162 -29.97 -38.21 -33.77
C ASP A 162 -30.51 -38.69 -35.14
N ALA A 163 -29.91 -38.25 -36.25
CA ALA A 163 -30.24 -38.74 -37.59
C ALA A 163 -29.80 -40.20 -37.84
N LEU A 164 -28.80 -40.69 -37.10
CA LEU A 164 -28.33 -42.09 -37.13
C LEU A 164 -29.05 -42.99 -36.13
N ASN A 165 -29.84 -42.42 -35.22
CA ASN A 165 -30.77 -43.16 -34.38
C ASN A 165 -31.95 -43.61 -35.25
N LEU A 166 -31.69 -44.61 -36.10
CA LEU A 166 -32.72 -45.33 -36.83
C LEU A 166 -33.64 -45.96 -35.78
N ASP A 167 -34.83 -45.38 -35.60
CA ASP A 167 -35.94 -46.03 -34.91
C ASP A 167 -36.10 -47.43 -35.54
N TYR A 168 -35.60 -48.45 -34.85
CA TYR A 168 -36.01 -49.83 -35.10
C TYR A 168 -37.39 -50.00 -34.45
N ASP A 169 -38.40 -49.42 -35.09
CA ASP A 169 -39.78 -49.82 -34.89
C ASP A 169 -40.04 -51.07 -35.77
N GLU A 170 -40.09 -52.21 -35.08
CA GLU A 170 -40.63 -53.55 -35.45
C GLU A 170 -40.10 -54.30 -36.69
#